data_AF-A0A3D2Z9G5-F1
#
_entry.id   AF-A0A3D2Z9G5-F1
#
_cell.length_a   1.000
_cell.length_b   1.000
_cell.length_c   1.000
_cell.angle_alpha   90.00
_cell.angle_beta   90.00
_cell.angle_gamma   90.00
#
_symmetry.space_group_name_H-M   'P 1'
#
loop_
_entity.id
_entity.type
_entity.pdbx_description
1 polymer ?
#
loop_
_entity_poly.entity_id
_entity_poly.type
_entity_poly.pdbx_seq_one_letter_code
_entity_poly.pdbx_strand_id
1 'polypeptide(L)'
;MALQAAVVEGTVINRKGARYAVRKIEIRGSTNLEYYVKGKRRLLALTRIERIHLGGTAQDQEVPITVTLRTGRVSEGTIVINGDSSTDDAISGGSHVSDRLTGSTELGPLFIPLGDVQEILLVHDQSIPIVPDMVGGSIVDERGRRFTVSDIRFRDDDAFRFRQGRKKRRVALRHLTRLQFEDSPGGEMRPVKITYRTGKLVQGEVDASAVRFAGEGDHVFRTRVDSAFTGSLTSGGIFGIGLDRVKLVLIEHEEEAAEADTTEKKASAESDATHTDDAKEEEEAAGRP
;
A
#
# COMPACT_ATOMS: atom_id res chain seq x y z
N MET A 1 -2.75 10.89 -23.67
CA MET A 1 -2.85 11.81 -22.52
C MET A 1 -1.80 11.43 -21.51
N ALA A 2 -0.85 12.31 -21.20
CA ALA A 2 0.11 12.08 -20.12
C ALA A 2 -0.60 12.33 -18.78
N LEU A 3 -0.46 11.41 -17.80
CA LEU A 3 -0.94 11.65 -16.44
C LEU A 3 -0.23 12.87 -15.88
N GLN A 4 -0.97 13.96 -15.68
CA GLN A 4 -0.47 15.12 -14.97
C GLN A 4 -0.20 14.70 -13.52
N ALA A 5 1.04 14.80 -13.07
CA ALA A 5 1.39 14.51 -11.68
C ALA A 5 0.52 15.38 -10.77
N ALA A 6 -0.08 14.77 -9.73
CA ALA A 6 -0.88 15.49 -8.76
C ALA A 6 -0.05 16.65 -8.18
N VAL A 7 -0.57 17.87 -8.26
CA VAL A 7 0.10 19.06 -7.74
C VAL A 7 0.08 18.97 -6.23
N VAL A 8 1.26 18.87 -5.61
CA VAL A 8 1.42 18.85 -4.16
C VAL A 8 1.63 20.28 -3.68
N GLU A 9 0.80 20.73 -2.74
CA GLU A 9 0.88 22.05 -2.13
C GLU A 9 1.04 21.94 -0.61
N GLY A 10 1.56 22.97 0.03
CA GLY A 10 1.80 22.93 1.47
C GLY A 10 2.45 24.18 2.04
N THR A 11 2.65 24.17 3.35
CA THR A 11 3.48 25.14 4.05
C THR A 11 4.80 24.49 4.42
N VAL A 12 5.92 25.08 4.01
CA VAL A 12 7.26 24.68 4.43
C VAL A 12 7.72 25.63 5.54
N ILE A 13 8.18 25.06 6.65
CA ILE A 13 8.74 25.80 7.79
C ILE A 13 10.21 25.46 7.87
N ASN A 14 11.07 26.47 7.79
CA ASN A 14 12.51 26.28 7.97
C ASN A 14 12.88 26.27 9.47
N ARG A 15 14.11 25.84 9.78
CA ARG A 15 14.62 25.80 11.17
C ARG A 15 14.74 27.17 11.85
N LYS A 16 14.66 28.26 11.09
CA LYS A 16 14.61 29.64 11.62
C LYS A 16 13.16 30.07 11.95
N GLY A 17 12.18 29.21 11.71
CA GLY A 17 10.75 29.48 11.92
C GLY A 17 10.06 30.25 10.80
N ALA A 18 10.74 30.56 9.69
CA ALA A 18 10.12 31.21 8.55
C ALA A 18 9.21 30.22 7.81
N ARG A 19 8.04 30.70 7.38
CA ARG A 19 6.99 29.90 6.74
C ARG A 19 6.84 30.32 5.30
N TYR A 20 6.75 29.34 4.41
CA TYR A 20 6.58 29.54 2.97
C TYR A 20 5.36 28.76 2.51
N ALA A 21 4.41 29.42 1.84
CA ALA A 21 3.33 28.74 1.11
C ALA A 21 3.88 28.29 -0.24
N VAL A 22 3.93 26.98 -0.48
CA VAL A 22 4.64 26.37 -1.60
C VAL A 22 3.69 25.49 -2.42
N ARG A 23 3.71 25.68 -3.74
CA ARG A 23 3.04 24.84 -4.72
C ARG A 23 4.05 24.00 -5.49
N LYS A 24 3.60 22.86 -6.02
CA LYS A 24 4.44 21.89 -6.75
C LYS A 24 5.64 21.43 -5.91
N ILE A 25 5.37 21.05 -4.67
CA ILE A 25 6.40 20.61 -3.74
C ILE A 25 7.03 19.30 -4.27
N GLU A 26 8.34 19.32 -4.39
CA GLU A 26 9.15 18.15 -4.66
C GLU A 26 10.28 18.07 -3.62
N ILE A 27 10.59 16.85 -3.21
CA ILE A 27 11.74 16.55 -2.35
C ILE A 27 12.69 15.74 -3.22
N ARG A 28 13.93 16.20 -3.40
CA ARG A 28 14.90 15.53 -4.28
C ARG A 28 14.39 15.35 -5.73
N GLY A 29 13.65 16.33 -6.23
CA GLY A 29 13.04 16.29 -7.56
C GLY A 29 11.95 15.22 -7.72
N SER A 30 11.34 14.78 -6.62
CA SER A 30 10.33 13.72 -6.60
C SER A 30 9.12 14.13 -5.75
N THR A 31 7.93 13.72 -6.18
CA THR A 31 6.69 13.78 -5.39
C THR A 31 6.54 12.58 -4.44
N ASN A 32 7.61 11.79 -4.27
CA ASN A 32 7.72 10.75 -3.27
C ASN A 32 8.84 11.06 -2.28
N LEU A 33 8.52 11.00 -1.00
CA LEU A 33 9.49 11.02 0.10
C LEU A 33 10.21 9.68 0.19
N GLU A 34 11.54 9.73 0.13
CA GLU A 34 12.42 8.63 0.48
C GLU A 34 12.97 8.81 1.89
N TYR A 35 12.81 7.80 2.73
CA TYR A 35 13.33 7.77 4.11
C TYR A 35 13.58 6.33 4.56
N TYR A 36 14.22 6.14 5.71
CA TYR A 36 14.63 4.83 6.21
C TYR A 36 13.96 4.52 7.55
N VAL A 37 13.27 3.39 7.63
CA VAL A 37 12.66 2.90 8.88
C VAL A 37 13.39 1.65 9.31
N LYS A 38 14.05 1.68 10.47
CA LYS A 38 14.90 0.58 10.96
C LYS A 38 15.93 0.12 9.89
N GLY A 39 16.57 1.08 9.22
CA GLY A 39 17.57 0.85 8.16
C GLY A 39 17.01 0.37 6.82
N LYS A 40 15.68 0.26 6.65
CA LYS A 40 15.06 -0.14 5.38
C LYS A 40 14.50 1.06 4.65
N ARG A 41 14.89 1.21 3.38
CA ARG A 41 14.36 2.24 2.47
C ARG A 41 12.84 2.14 2.34
N ARG A 42 12.16 3.26 2.51
CA ARG A 42 10.73 3.49 2.32
C ARG A 42 10.55 4.62 1.32
N LEU A 43 9.64 4.41 0.37
CA LEU A 43 9.23 5.41 -0.61
C LEU A 43 7.74 5.67 -0.44
N LEU A 44 7.36 6.91 -0.20
CA LEU A 44 6.00 7.28 0.14
C LEU A 44 5.56 8.54 -0.62
N ALA A 45 4.45 8.48 -1.34
CA ALA A 45 3.91 9.62 -2.07
C ALA A 45 3.53 10.76 -1.12
N LEU A 46 3.92 12.00 -1.46
CA LEU A 46 3.61 13.19 -0.66
C LEU A 46 2.09 13.38 -0.51
N THR A 47 1.29 12.99 -1.49
CA THR A 47 -0.19 13.04 -1.43
C THR A 47 -0.82 12.17 -0.33
N ARG A 48 -0.05 11.26 0.28
CA ARG A 48 -0.47 10.42 1.42
C ARG A 48 0.00 10.95 2.77
N ILE A 49 0.86 11.95 2.76
CA ILE A 49 1.50 12.51 3.95
C ILE A 49 0.76 13.77 4.34
N GLU A 50 0.39 13.90 5.61
CA GLU A 50 -0.15 15.13 6.16
C GLU A 50 0.98 16.06 6.62
N ARG A 51 1.97 15.50 7.32
CA ARG A 51 3.06 16.26 7.92
C ARG A 51 4.38 15.51 7.83
N ILE A 52 5.44 16.23 7.51
CA ILE A 52 6.82 15.76 7.63
C ILE A 52 7.52 16.66 8.63
N HIS A 53 8.11 16.07 9.67
CA HIS A 53 8.98 16.78 10.60
C HIS A 53 10.40 16.24 10.47
N LEU A 54 11.36 17.16 10.30
CA LEU A 54 12.79 16.88 10.28
C LEU A 54 13.39 17.36 11.60
N GLY A 55 13.80 16.40 12.43
CA GLY A 55 14.45 16.63 13.72
C GLY A 55 15.93 16.97 13.57
N GLY A 56 16.71 16.80 14.63
CA GLY A 56 18.17 17.00 14.59
C GLY A 56 18.59 18.45 14.30
N THR A 57 19.78 18.62 13.74
CA THR A 57 20.38 19.90 13.34
C THR A 57 20.63 19.98 11.83
N ALA A 58 20.91 21.17 11.31
CA ALA A 58 21.23 21.36 9.88
C ALA A 58 22.55 20.70 9.44
N GLN A 59 23.39 20.28 10.38
CA GLN A 59 24.69 19.64 10.13
C GLN A 59 24.61 18.11 10.14
N ASP A 60 23.47 17.55 10.58
CA ASP A 60 23.33 16.11 10.70
C ASP A 60 23.18 15.48 9.31
N GLN A 61 24.00 14.48 9.02
CA GLN A 61 23.88 13.70 7.78
C GLN A 61 22.75 12.68 7.86
N GLU A 62 22.47 12.14 9.05
CA GLU A 62 21.32 11.29 9.30
C GLU A 62 20.33 12.06 10.19
N VAL A 63 19.33 12.66 9.56
CA VAL A 63 18.33 13.46 10.25
C VAL A 63 17.16 12.57 10.68
N PRO A 64 16.76 12.58 11.96
CA PRO A 64 15.53 11.95 12.40
C PRO A 64 14.33 12.55 11.66
N ILE A 65 13.44 11.71 11.14
CA ILE A 65 12.23 12.14 10.44
C ILE A 65 11.00 11.51 11.05
N THR A 66 9.99 12.32 11.29
CA THR A 66 8.65 11.88 11.70
C THR A 66 7.68 12.21 10.58
N VAL A 67 7.06 11.18 10.00
CA VAL A 67 6.09 11.30 8.92
C VAL A 67 4.71 10.98 9.48
N THR A 68 3.80 11.95 9.47
CA THR A 68 2.39 11.75 9.79
C THR A 68 1.61 11.59 8.49
N LEU A 69 0.95 10.46 8.32
CA LEU A 69 0.08 10.19 7.17
C LEU A 69 -1.25 10.91 7.34
N ARG A 70 -1.97 11.14 6.24
CA ARG A 70 -3.36 11.64 6.27
C ARG A 70 -4.32 10.77 7.09
N THR A 71 -3.94 9.51 7.36
CA THR A 71 -4.68 8.60 8.22
C THR A 71 -4.43 8.85 9.72
N GLY A 72 -3.65 9.88 10.08
CA GLY A 72 -3.17 10.13 11.45
C GLY A 72 -2.04 9.22 11.91
N ARG A 73 -1.62 8.24 11.08
CA ARG A 73 -0.54 7.31 11.43
C ARG A 73 0.80 8.04 11.43
N VAL A 74 1.60 7.80 12.46
CA VAL A 74 2.96 8.32 12.58
C VAL A 74 3.97 7.23 12.22
N SER A 75 4.95 7.55 11.39
CA SER A 75 6.11 6.73 11.09
C SER A 75 7.39 7.49 11.41
N GLU A 76 8.24 6.89 12.25
CA GLU A 76 9.54 7.44 12.61
C GLU A 76 10.65 6.73 11.85
N GLY A 77 11.65 7.48 11.45
CA GLY A 77 12.79 6.96 10.70
C GLY A 77 13.93 7.97 10.63
N THR A 78 14.80 7.75 9.67
CA THR A 78 15.90 8.66 9.33
C THR A 78 15.83 9.05 7.86
N ILE A 79 16.24 10.27 7.54
CA ILE A 79 16.53 10.70 6.18
C ILE A 79 18.02 11.03 6.11
N VAL A 80 18.71 10.47 5.12
CA VAL A 80 20.14 10.73 4.92
C VAL A 80 20.26 11.97 4.04
N ILE A 81 20.71 13.08 4.59
CA ILE A 81 20.98 14.33 3.86
C ILE A 81 22.49 14.40 3.64
N ASN A 82 22.92 14.28 2.40
CA ASN A 82 24.33 14.47 2.06
C ASN A 82 24.60 15.97 2.08
N GLY A 83 25.51 16.39 2.96
CA GLY A 83 25.91 17.77 3.04
C GLY A 83 26.72 18.15 1.82
N ASP A 84 26.09 18.76 0.82
CA ASP A 84 26.80 19.39 -0.28
C ASP A 84 26.90 20.90 -0.01
N SER A 85 28.03 21.29 0.55
CA SER A 85 28.56 22.64 0.48
C SER A 85 29.09 22.91 -0.93
N SER A 86 28.24 23.36 -1.85
CA SER A 86 28.73 24.11 -3.01
C SER A 86 27.63 24.99 -3.60
N THR A 87 27.73 26.28 -3.31
CA THR A 87 27.44 27.33 -4.28
C THR A 87 28.41 27.17 -5.44
N ASP A 88 28.01 26.48 -6.51
CA ASP A 88 28.41 26.72 -7.90
C ASP A 88 27.80 25.63 -8.80
N ASP A 89 26.58 25.90 -9.28
CA ASP A 89 26.01 25.19 -10.42
C ASP A 89 26.71 25.68 -11.70
N ALA A 90 27.90 25.12 -11.99
CA ALA A 90 28.50 25.18 -13.32
C ALA A 90 29.43 23.98 -13.58
N ILE A 91 28.98 23.10 -14.50
CA ILE A 91 29.80 22.16 -15.28
C ILE A 91 30.30 20.92 -14.53
N SER A 92 29.43 19.92 -14.33
CA SER A 92 29.83 18.51 -14.34
C SER A 92 28.61 17.60 -14.52
N GLY A 93 28.61 16.78 -15.58
CA GLY A 93 27.51 15.90 -15.99
C GLY A 93 27.33 14.65 -15.14
N GLY A 94 27.11 14.82 -13.83
CA GLY A 94 26.64 13.77 -12.93
C GLY A 94 25.26 14.14 -12.41
N SER A 95 24.30 13.20 -12.47
CA SER A 95 22.94 13.37 -11.93
C SER A 95 23.00 13.46 -10.39
N HIS A 96 23.45 14.59 -9.86
CA HIS A 96 23.38 14.91 -8.45
C HIS A 96 21.90 15.18 -8.11
N VAL A 97 21.26 14.21 -7.47
CA VAL A 97 19.97 14.43 -6.82
C VAL A 97 20.24 15.38 -5.68
N SER A 98 20.09 16.67 -5.95
CA SER A 98 20.35 17.68 -4.94
C SER A 98 19.44 17.48 -3.74
N ASP A 99 20.03 17.46 -2.53
CA ASP A 99 19.34 17.28 -1.25
C ASP A 99 18.54 18.54 -0.84
N ARG A 100 17.58 18.91 -1.69
CA ARG A 100 16.75 20.11 -1.55
C ARG A 100 15.27 19.79 -1.70
N LEU A 101 14.47 20.62 -1.04
CA LEU A 101 13.07 20.83 -1.34
C LEU A 101 12.96 21.90 -2.42
N THR A 102 12.17 21.62 -3.45
CA THR A 102 11.85 22.55 -4.53
C THR A 102 10.36 22.80 -4.62
N GLY A 103 10.00 23.95 -5.18
CA GLY A 103 8.61 24.30 -5.45
C GLY A 103 8.50 25.73 -5.97
N SER A 104 7.31 26.30 -5.85
CA SER A 104 7.02 27.67 -6.28
C SER A 104 6.19 28.41 -5.23
N THR A 105 6.52 29.67 -5.01
CA THR A 105 5.76 30.62 -4.20
C THR A 105 5.20 31.73 -5.08
N GLU A 106 4.41 32.64 -4.52
CA GLU A 106 3.94 33.85 -5.23
C GLU A 106 5.09 34.75 -5.70
N LEU A 107 6.25 34.68 -5.05
CA LEU A 107 7.44 35.47 -5.38
C LEU A 107 8.34 34.80 -6.43
N GLY A 108 8.02 33.57 -6.85
CA GLY A 108 8.79 32.80 -7.81
C GLY A 108 9.26 31.44 -7.29
N PRO A 109 10.21 30.80 -7.99
CA PRO A 109 10.76 29.49 -7.62
C PRO A 109 11.37 29.49 -6.21
N LEU A 110 11.20 28.38 -5.50
CA LEU A 110 11.74 28.16 -4.17
C LEU A 110 12.67 26.96 -4.17
N PHE A 111 13.84 27.14 -3.55
CA PHE A 111 14.83 26.10 -3.32
C PHE A 111 15.29 26.20 -1.87
N ILE A 112 15.07 25.16 -1.07
CA ILE A 112 15.50 25.10 0.33
C ILE A 112 16.28 23.80 0.53
N PRO A 113 17.54 23.84 1.02
CA PRO A 113 18.25 22.63 1.43
C PRO A 113 17.44 21.84 2.46
N LEU A 114 17.39 20.51 2.36
CA LEU A 114 16.63 19.71 3.33
C LEU A 114 17.15 19.86 4.76
N GLY A 115 18.45 20.14 4.93
CA GLY A 115 19.05 20.47 6.22
C GLY A 115 18.46 21.73 6.87
N ASP A 116 17.92 22.67 6.10
CA ASP A 116 17.29 23.89 6.61
C ASP A 116 15.78 23.75 6.84
N VAL A 117 15.16 22.68 6.34
CA VAL A 117 13.74 22.40 6.54
C VAL A 117 13.55 21.79 7.94
N GLN A 118 12.59 22.32 8.69
CA GLN A 118 12.16 21.76 9.98
C GLN A 118 10.85 20.98 9.83
N GLU A 119 9.93 21.50 9.03
CA GLU A 119 8.60 20.93 8.92
C GLU A 119 7.97 21.23 7.56
N ILE A 120 7.19 20.29 7.06
CA ILE A 120 6.38 20.43 5.85
C ILE A 120 4.96 20.00 6.21
N LEU A 121 4.01 20.91 6.07
CA LEU A 121 2.58 20.69 6.27
C LEU A 121 1.92 20.64 4.90
N LEU A 122 1.43 19.48 4.50
CA LEU A 122 0.88 19.27 3.17
C LEU A 122 -0.62 19.57 3.15
N VAL A 123 -1.05 20.35 2.16
CA VAL A 123 -2.45 20.69 1.93
C VAL A 123 -3.05 19.61 1.04
N HIS A 124 -4.24 19.13 1.43
CA HIS A 124 -4.98 18.13 0.68
C HIS A 124 -6.36 18.65 0.34
N ASP A 125 -6.82 18.29 -0.85
CA ASP A 125 -8.22 18.47 -1.22
C ASP A 125 -9.08 17.51 -0.37
N GLN A 126 -10.01 18.07 0.39
CA GLN A 126 -10.92 17.33 1.27
C GLN A 126 -11.87 16.41 0.49
N SER A 127 -12.05 16.64 -0.82
CA SER A 127 -12.82 15.75 -1.69
C SER A 127 -12.07 14.48 -2.06
N ILE A 128 -10.74 14.42 -1.86
CA ILE A 128 -9.95 13.22 -2.11
C ILE A 128 -10.07 12.31 -0.87
N PRO A 129 -10.69 11.13 -0.97
CA PRO A 129 -10.87 10.25 0.18
C PRO A 129 -9.52 9.87 0.79
N ILE A 130 -9.46 9.91 2.12
CA ILE A 130 -8.33 9.37 2.89
C ILE A 130 -8.43 7.87 2.78
N VAL A 131 -7.78 7.28 1.78
CA VAL A 131 -7.71 5.82 1.64
C VAL A 131 -6.89 5.30 2.82
N PRO A 132 -7.48 4.57 3.79
CA PRO A 132 -6.71 4.00 4.87
C PRO A 132 -5.75 2.98 4.26
N ASP A 133 -4.44 3.19 4.43
CA ASP A 133 -3.46 2.12 4.15
C ASP A 133 -3.51 1.00 5.21
N MET A 134 -4.54 1.02 6.06
CA MET A 134 -4.84 -0.01 7.02
C MET A 134 -5.57 -1.12 6.29
N VAL A 135 -4.87 -2.22 6.11
CA VAL A 135 -5.49 -3.46 5.64
C VAL A 135 -6.18 -4.09 6.82
N GLY A 136 -7.50 -3.99 6.86
CA GLY A 136 -8.34 -4.71 7.83
C GLY A 136 -8.63 -6.14 7.36
N GLY A 137 -9.03 -6.98 8.29
CA GLY A 137 -9.53 -8.30 7.94
C GLY A 137 -9.47 -9.28 9.10
N SER A 138 -9.30 -10.54 8.74
CA SER A 138 -9.29 -11.65 9.69
C SER A 138 -8.12 -12.59 9.44
N ILE A 139 -7.46 -12.99 10.53
CA ILE A 139 -6.41 -14.00 10.52
C ILE A 139 -6.95 -15.24 11.23
N VAL A 140 -6.86 -16.39 10.56
CA VAL A 140 -7.29 -17.68 11.10
C VAL A 140 -6.06 -18.53 11.34
N ASP A 141 -5.90 -19.00 12.57
CA ASP A 141 -4.80 -19.88 12.93
C ASP A 141 -5.03 -21.32 12.45
N GLU A 142 -4.01 -22.17 12.58
CA GLU A 142 -4.10 -23.59 12.20
C GLU A 142 -5.15 -24.38 13.00
N ARG A 143 -5.50 -23.91 14.20
CA ARG A 143 -6.55 -24.49 15.05
C ARG A 143 -7.95 -23.99 14.65
N GLY A 144 -8.07 -23.11 13.65
CA GLY A 144 -9.33 -22.55 13.19
C GLY A 144 -9.83 -21.35 13.99
N ARG A 145 -9.06 -20.83 14.95
CA ARG A 145 -9.43 -19.63 15.71
C ARG A 145 -9.28 -18.41 14.81
N ARG A 146 -10.32 -17.59 14.74
CA ARG A 146 -10.37 -16.36 13.93
C ARG A 146 -10.11 -15.14 14.82
N PHE A 147 -9.21 -14.29 14.36
CA PHE A 147 -8.88 -13.00 14.96
C PHE A 147 -9.23 -11.90 13.98
N THR A 148 -10.06 -10.95 14.40
CA THR A 148 -10.34 -9.73 13.63
C THR A 148 -9.23 -8.73 13.91
N VAL A 149 -8.53 -8.31 12.86
CA VAL A 149 -7.29 -7.53 12.97
C VAL A 149 -7.36 -6.35 12.02
N SER A 150 -7.10 -5.15 12.53
CA SER A 150 -6.86 -3.94 11.74
C SER A 150 -5.37 -3.72 11.55
N ASP A 151 -5.00 -2.97 10.52
CA ASP A 151 -3.60 -2.67 10.17
C ASP A 151 -2.72 -3.92 10.02
N ILE A 152 -3.21 -4.92 9.28
CA ILE A 152 -2.47 -6.16 9.02
C ILE A 152 -1.16 -5.84 8.29
N ARG A 153 -0.04 -6.28 8.86
CA ARG A 153 1.30 -6.20 8.28
C ARG A 153 1.87 -7.60 8.12
N PHE A 154 2.67 -7.80 7.06
CA PHE A 154 3.47 -9.00 6.89
C PHE A 154 4.94 -8.67 7.11
N ARG A 155 5.55 -9.18 8.18
CA ARG A 155 6.93 -8.92 8.60
C ARG A 155 7.26 -7.42 8.62
N ASP A 156 6.39 -6.65 9.26
CA ASP A 156 6.38 -5.17 9.32
C ASP A 156 6.26 -4.46 7.96
N ASP A 157 5.79 -5.14 6.92
CA ASP A 157 5.58 -4.57 5.58
C ASP A 157 4.10 -4.52 5.21
N ASP A 158 3.75 -3.59 4.31
CA ASP A 158 2.42 -3.46 3.71
C ASP A 158 2.19 -4.43 2.54
N ALA A 159 3.16 -5.29 2.29
CA ALA A 159 3.20 -6.16 1.14
C ALA A 159 3.59 -7.58 1.53
N PHE A 160 2.86 -8.53 0.95
CA PHE A 160 3.19 -9.94 1.03
C PHE A 160 4.33 -10.27 0.07
N ARG A 161 5.33 -11.01 0.55
CA ARG A 161 6.48 -11.45 -0.25
C ARG A 161 6.47 -12.97 -0.34
N PHE A 162 6.61 -13.48 -1.56
CA PHE A 162 6.56 -14.91 -1.84
C PHE A 162 7.47 -15.27 -3.02
N ARG A 163 7.70 -16.55 -3.23
CA ARG A 163 8.40 -17.11 -4.38
C ARG A 163 7.40 -17.76 -5.33
N GLN A 164 7.56 -17.52 -6.61
CA GLN A 164 6.82 -18.22 -7.66
C GLN A 164 7.85 -18.91 -8.56
N GLY A 165 8.06 -20.21 -8.33
CA GLY A 165 9.22 -20.93 -8.84
C GLY A 165 10.53 -20.26 -8.41
N ARG A 166 11.33 -19.80 -9.38
CA ARG A 166 12.62 -19.12 -9.11
C ARG A 166 12.51 -17.61 -8.87
N LYS A 167 11.32 -17.00 -9.08
CA LYS A 167 11.15 -15.54 -8.99
C LYS A 167 10.65 -15.12 -7.61
N LYS A 168 11.33 -14.17 -6.98
CA LYS A 168 10.80 -13.46 -5.80
C LYS A 168 9.75 -12.44 -6.25
N ARG A 169 8.62 -12.42 -5.57
CA ARG A 169 7.47 -11.56 -5.87
C ARG A 169 7.09 -10.77 -4.61
N ARG A 170 6.56 -9.57 -4.84
CA ARG A 170 6.02 -8.68 -3.81
C ARG A 170 4.68 -8.16 -4.31
N VAL A 171 3.66 -8.20 -3.46
CA VAL A 171 2.32 -7.70 -3.75
C VAL A 171 1.81 -6.96 -2.53
N ALA A 172 1.25 -5.76 -2.72
CA ALA A 172 0.67 -5.00 -1.61
C ALA A 172 -0.55 -5.75 -1.04
N LEU A 173 -0.66 -5.83 0.28
CA LEU A 173 -1.73 -6.56 0.97
C LEU A 173 -3.12 -6.04 0.55
N ARG A 174 -3.29 -4.73 0.36
CA ARG A 174 -4.53 -4.11 -0.15
C ARG A 174 -5.00 -4.59 -1.53
N HIS A 175 -4.16 -5.29 -2.29
CA HIS A 175 -4.55 -5.85 -3.59
C HIS A 175 -4.94 -7.33 -3.49
N LEU A 176 -4.91 -7.89 -2.28
CA LEU A 176 -5.24 -9.27 -2.00
C LEU A 176 -6.58 -9.34 -1.28
N THR A 177 -7.33 -10.41 -1.52
CA THR A 177 -8.54 -10.76 -0.77
C THR A 177 -8.28 -11.91 0.18
N ARG A 178 -7.36 -12.82 -0.19
CA ARG A 178 -7.11 -14.04 0.56
C ARG A 178 -5.68 -14.56 0.39
N LEU A 179 -5.08 -14.97 1.50
CA LEU A 179 -3.85 -15.77 1.55
C LEU A 179 -4.16 -17.06 2.30
N GLN A 180 -4.04 -18.21 1.63
CA GLN A 180 -4.23 -19.52 2.25
C GLN A 180 -2.90 -20.27 2.26
N PHE A 181 -2.46 -20.68 3.44
CA PHE A 181 -1.22 -21.41 3.64
C PHE A 181 -1.53 -22.90 3.75
N GLU A 182 -0.75 -23.70 3.05
CA GLU A 182 -0.84 -25.16 3.10
C GLU A 182 0.27 -25.72 3.98
N ASP A 183 0.08 -26.95 4.43
CA ASP A 183 1.09 -27.65 5.21
C ASP A 183 2.27 -28.02 4.33
N SER A 184 3.48 -27.86 4.88
CA SER A 184 4.72 -28.23 4.19
C SER A 184 5.40 -29.37 4.93
N PRO A 185 5.69 -30.50 4.26
CA PRO A 185 6.38 -31.63 4.88
C PRO A 185 7.78 -31.30 5.43
N GLY A 186 8.38 -30.16 5.03
CA GLY A 186 9.73 -29.75 5.43
C GLY A 186 9.80 -28.48 6.32
N GLY A 187 8.66 -27.88 6.67
CA GLY A 187 8.55 -26.75 7.62
C GLY A 187 9.17 -25.39 7.19
N GLU A 188 10.21 -25.37 6.34
CA GLU A 188 10.93 -24.14 6.00
C GLU A 188 10.22 -23.27 4.96
N MET A 189 9.58 -23.90 3.96
CA MET A 189 8.85 -23.22 2.90
C MET A 189 7.42 -23.73 2.88
N ARG A 190 6.43 -22.85 3.06
CA ARG A 190 5.00 -23.19 2.98
C ARG A 190 4.41 -22.82 1.62
N PRO A 191 3.68 -23.72 0.95
CA PRO A 191 2.88 -23.33 -0.19
C PRO A 191 1.82 -22.31 0.23
N VAL A 192 1.57 -21.34 -0.64
CA VAL A 192 0.56 -20.30 -0.44
C VAL A 192 -0.27 -20.11 -1.69
N LYS A 193 -1.59 -20.13 -1.51
CA LYS A 193 -2.59 -19.72 -2.51
C LYS A 193 -3.01 -18.28 -2.24
N ILE A 194 -2.79 -17.42 -3.22
CA ILE A 194 -3.00 -15.98 -3.15
C ILE A 194 -4.16 -15.63 -4.08
N THR A 195 -5.21 -15.05 -3.52
CA THR A 195 -6.34 -14.51 -4.29
C THR A 195 -6.24 -12.99 -4.30
N TYR A 196 -6.24 -12.42 -5.50
CA TYR A 196 -6.20 -10.97 -5.71
C TYR A 196 -7.61 -10.39 -5.65
N ARG A 197 -7.72 -9.08 -5.40
CA ARG A 197 -8.99 -8.34 -5.52
C ARG A 197 -9.63 -8.47 -6.90
N THR A 198 -8.82 -8.65 -7.94
CA THR A 198 -9.30 -8.93 -9.31
C THR A 198 -9.89 -10.33 -9.51
N GLY A 199 -9.92 -11.18 -8.48
CA GLY A 199 -10.31 -12.60 -8.56
C GLY A 199 -9.20 -13.51 -9.09
N LYS A 200 -8.09 -12.96 -9.59
CA LYS A 200 -6.95 -13.76 -10.06
C LYS A 200 -6.39 -14.61 -8.92
N LEU A 201 -6.09 -15.87 -9.22
CA LEU A 201 -5.45 -16.81 -8.31
C LEU A 201 -3.98 -17.03 -8.71
N VAL A 202 -3.09 -17.03 -7.72
CA VAL A 202 -1.67 -17.33 -7.89
C VAL A 202 -1.23 -18.29 -6.80
N GLN A 203 -0.36 -19.23 -7.16
CA GLN A 203 0.31 -20.11 -6.21
C GLN A 203 1.78 -19.73 -6.12
N GLY A 204 2.34 -19.94 -4.93
CA GLY A 204 3.75 -19.76 -4.67
C GLY A 204 4.14 -20.39 -3.35
N GLU A 205 5.32 -20.02 -2.88
CA GLU A 205 5.87 -20.50 -1.61
C GLU A 205 6.33 -19.30 -0.79
N VAL A 206 6.19 -19.41 0.52
CA VAL A 206 6.67 -18.41 1.47
C VAL A 206 7.58 -19.09 2.47
N ASP A 207 8.67 -18.40 2.83
CA ASP A 207 9.56 -18.85 3.88
C ASP A 207 8.82 -18.79 5.23
N ALA A 208 8.59 -19.94 5.85
CA ALA A 208 7.99 -20.13 7.16
C ALA A 208 9.00 -20.74 8.16
N SER A 209 10.30 -20.70 7.85
CA SER A 209 11.34 -21.27 8.69
C SER A 209 11.24 -20.75 10.13
N ALA A 210 11.21 -21.67 11.09
CA ALA A 210 11.21 -21.36 12.52
C ALA A 210 12.64 -21.31 13.12
N VAL A 211 13.64 -21.65 12.31
CA VAL A 211 15.05 -21.72 12.75
C VAL A 211 15.70 -20.35 12.62
N ARG A 212 16.56 -20.01 13.59
CA ARG A 212 17.34 -18.76 13.58
C ARG A 212 18.45 -18.83 12.54
N PHE A 213 18.64 -17.76 11.76
CA PHE A 213 19.75 -17.67 10.82
C PHE A 213 21.04 -17.19 11.50
N ALA A 214 22.20 -17.62 10.98
CA ALA A 214 23.49 -17.14 11.46
C ALA A 214 23.61 -15.63 11.28
N GLY A 215 23.98 -14.90 12.35
CA GLY A 215 24.05 -13.43 12.35
C GLY A 215 22.70 -12.70 12.49
N GLU A 216 21.58 -13.42 12.66
CA GLU A 216 20.26 -12.82 12.87
C GLU A 216 20.10 -12.33 14.32
N GLY A 217 19.88 -11.02 14.48
CA GLY A 217 19.59 -10.43 15.80
C GLY A 217 18.20 -10.83 16.32
N ASP A 218 18.02 -10.82 17.65
CA ASP A 218 16.79 -11.29 18.32
C ASP A 218 15.50 -10.64 17.81
N HIS A 219 15.52 -9.33 17.54
CA HIS A 219 14.36 -8.63 16.98
C HIS A 219 13.98 -9.18 15.60
N VAL A 220 14.96 -9.44 14.73
CA VAL A 220 14.73 -9.92 13.37
C VAL A 220 14.16 -11.33 13.39
N PHE A 221 14.70 -12.18 14.27
CA PHE A 221 14.18 -13.52 14.51
C PHE A 221 12.72 -13.50 14.99
N ARG A 222 12.40 -12.74 16.05
CA ARG A 222 11.03 -12.64 16.56
C ARG A 222 10.04 -12.12 15.52
N THR A 223 10.43 -11.11 14.75
CA THR A 223 9.57 -10.54 13.68
C THR A 223 9.31 -11.55 12.55
N ARG A 224 10.30 -12.41 12.24
CA ARG A 224 10.18 -13.40 11.17
C ARG A 224 9.40 -14.64 11.60
N VAL A 225 9.64 -15.12 12.81
CA VAL A 225 9.15 -16.40 13.33
C VAL A 225 7.88 -16.22 14.16
N ASP A 226 7.90 -15.36 15.19
CA ASP A 226 6.82 -15.25 16.16
C ASP A 226 5.72 -14.25 15.75
N SER A 227 6.05 -13.31 14.86
CA SER A 227 5.19 -12.18 14.48
C SER A 227 5.24 -11.88 12.98
N ALA A 228 5.16 -12.95 12.18
CA ALA A 228 5.14 -12.83 10.72
C ALA A 228 3.93 -12.02 10.22
N PHE A 229 2.77 -12.15 10.88
CA PHE A 229 1.66 -11.21 10.71
C PHE A 229 1.44 -10.44 12.01
N THR A 230 1.28 -9.13 11.89
CA THR A 230 1.00 -8.22 13.01
C THR A 230 -0.18 -7.30 12.69
N GLY A 231 -0.74 -6.68 13.72
CA GLY A 231 -1.77 -5.65 13.58
C GLY A 231 -2.34 -5.28 14.95
N SER A 232 -3.54 -4.70 14.96
CA SER A 232 -4.26 -4.35 16.17
C SER A 232 -5.57 -5.14 16.25
N LEU A 233 -5.86 -5.69 17.42
CA LEU A 233 -7.15 -6.32 17.71
C LEU A 233 -8.22 -5.23 17.88
N THR A 234 -9.46 -5.54 17.49
CA THR A 234 -10.61 -4.66 17.72
C THR A 234 -10.83 -4.34 19.21
N SER A 235 -10.36 -5.22 20.10
CA SER A 235 -10.38 -5.00 21.56
C SER A 235 -9.29 -4.06 22.09
N GLY A 236 -8.45 -3.49 21.22
CA GLY A 236 -7.41 -2.51 21.58
C GLY A 236 -6.03 -3.10 21.91
N GLY A 237 -5.84 -4.41 21.78
CA GLY A 237 -4.55 -5.09 22.00
C GLY A 237 -3.68 -5.19 20.74
N ILE A 238 -2.36 -5.37 20.93
CA ILE A 238 -1.45 -5.69 19.82
C ILE A 238 -1.65 -7.15 19.42
N PHE A 239 -1.72 -7.42 18.12
CA PHE A 239 -1.76 -8.75 17.54
C PHE A 239 -0.41 -9.12 16.90
N GLY A 240 0.02 -10.36 17.11
CA GLY A 240 1.18 -10.95 16.45
C GLY A 240 1.03 -12.46 16.35
N ILE A 241 1.32 -13.02 15.18
CA ILE A 241 1.30 -14.47 14.96
C ILE A 241 2.39 -14.89 13.97
N GLY A 242 3.01 -16.03 14.26
CA GLY A 242 4.00 -16.68 13.41
C GLY A 242 3.38 -17.32 12.18
N LEU A 243 4.15 -17.37 11.08
CA LEU A 243 3.66 -17.93 9.81
C LEU A 243 3.43 -19.45 9.89
N ASP A 244 4.14 -20.12 10.79
CA ASP A 244 3.94 -21.52 11.15
C ASP A 244 2.56 -21.79 11.76
N ARG A 245 1.88 -20.76 12.28
CA ARG A 245 0.57 -20.90 12.95
C ARG A 245 -0.58 -20.29 12.17
N VAL A 246 -0.34 -19.69 11.01
CA VAL A 246 -1.38 -19.05 10.20
C VAL A 246 -1.85 -20.00 9.11
N LYS A 247 -3.14 -20.28 9.09
CA LYS A 247 -3.79 -21.06 8.04
C LYS A 247 -4.35 -20.18 6.93
N LEU A 248 -4.94 -19.05 7.30
CA LEU A 248 -5.67 -18.19 6.37
C LEU A 248 -5.60 -16.73 6.82
N VAL A 249 -5.37 -15.82 5.88
CA VAL A 249 -5.59 -14.38 6.05
C VAL A 249 -6.63 -13.94 5.05
N LEU A 250 -7.69 -13.34 5.54
CA LEU A 250 -8.76 -12.72 4.77
C LEU A 250 -8.59 -11.21 4.89
N ILE A 251 -8.62 -10.52 3.76
CA ILE A 251 -8.50 -9.07 3.73
C ILE A 251 -9.86 -8.50 3.37
N GLU A 252 -10.35 -7.64 4.25
CA GLU A 252 -11.58 -6.89 4.05
C GLU A 252 -11.30 -5.73 3.11
N HIS A 253 -12.19 -5.56 2.15
CA HIS A 253 -12.24 -4.38 1.29
C HIS A 253 -13.56 -3.72 1.62
N GLU A 254 -13.52 -2.45 2.00
CA GLU A 254 -14.75 -1.65 1.99
C GLU A 254 -15.25 -1.67 0.54
N GLU A 255 -16.51 -2.07 0.36
CA GLU A 255 -17.16 -1.94 -0.93
C GLU A 255 -17.14 -0.45 -1.27
N GLU A 256 -16.28 -0.06 -2.23
CA GLU A 256 -16.53 1.14 -3.01
C GLU A 256 -17.93 0.96 -3.54
N ALA A 257 -18.88 1.72 -2.98
CA ALA A 257 -20.24 1.75 -3.44
C ALA A 257 -20.18 1.96 -4.96
N ALA A 258 -20.40 0.87 -5.68
CA ALA A 258 -20.59 0.93 -7.10
C ALA A 258 -21.85 1.79 -7.26
N GLU A 259 -21.67 3.00 -7.78
CA GLU A 259 -22.75 3.67 -8.48
C GLU A 259 -23.22 2.67 -9.53
N ALA A 260 -24.31 1.97 -9.20
CA ALA A 260 -25.07 1.17 -10.12
C ALA A 260 -25.69 2.16 -11.12
N ASP A 261 -24.94 2.49 -12.16
CA ASP A 261 -25.52 3.15 -13.31
C ASP A 261 -26.37 2.12 -14.05
N THR A 262 -27.67 2.27 -13.82
CA THR A 262 -28.77 1.60 -14.48
C THR A 262 -28.59 1.60 -16.00
N THR A 263 -28.30 0.44 -16.57
CA THR A 263 -28.61 0.16 -17.99
C THR A 263 -29.20 -1.23 -18.20
N GLU A 264 -30.15 -1.60 -17.35
CA GLU A 264 -31.22 -2.54 -17.73
C GLU A 264 -32.47 -1.76 -18.14
N LYS A 265 -32.50 -1.27 -19.39
CA LYS A 265 -33.74 -0.95 -20.12
C LYS A 265 -33.49 -0.70 -21.62
N LYS A 266 -33.15 -1.76 -22.36
CA LYS A 266 -33.54 -1.98 -23.77
C LYS A 266 -32.91 -3.27 -24.33
N ALA A 267 -33.46 -4.43 -23.94
CA ALA A 267 -33.35 -5.67 -24.72
C ALA A 267 -34.40 -6.69 -24.23
N SER A 268 -35.65 -6.24 -24.11
CA SER A 268 -36.81 -7.11 -23.86
C SER A 268 -38.05 -6.44 -24.44
N ALA A 269 -37.99 -6.21 -25.75
CA ALA A 269 -39.12 -5.80 -26.56
C ALA A 269 -38.93 -6.34 -27.98
N GLU A 270 -38.76 -7.66 -28.10
CA GLU A 270 -38.98 -8.38 -29.36
C GLU A 270 -39.13 -9.89 -29.08
N SER A 271 -40.14 -10.26 -28.30
CA SER A 271 -40.66 -11.64 -28.28
C SER A 271 -42.06 -11.65 -27.68
N ASP A 272 -43.03 -11.02 -28.35
CA ASP A 272 -44.44 -11.35 -28.11
C ASP A 272 -45.34 -10.98 -29.31
N ALA A 273 -45.52 -11.96 -30.19
CA ALA A 273 -46.63 -12.17 -31.12
C ALA A 273 -46.40 -13.59 -31.67
N THR A 274 -47.21 -14.63 -31.47
CA THR A 274 -48.65 -14.77 -31.17
C THR A 274 -48.81 -16.26 -30.78
N HIS A 275 -49.37 -16.64 -29.62
CA HIS A 275 -50.75 -17.18 -29.42
C HIS A 275 -51.21 -18.18 -30.51
N THR A 276 -51.76 -19.37 -30.29
CA THR A 276 -52.22 -20.14 -29.12
C THR A 276 -52.58 -21.56 -29.63
N ASP A 277 -52.42 -22.58 -28.78
CA ASP A 277 -53.04 -23.91 -28.96
C ASP A 277 -54.56 -23.80 -28.78
N ASP A 278 -55.33 -24.48 -29.63
CA ASP A 278 -56.67 -24.97 -29.30
C ASP A 278 -56.97 -26.25 -30.09
N ALA A 279 -57.42 -27.26 -29.35
CA ALA A 279 -57.72 -28.61 -29.82
C ALA A 279 -59.20 -28.80 -30.20
N LYS A 280 -59.47 -29.63 -31.22
CA LYS A 280 -60.63 -30.55 -31.42
C LYS A 280 -60.59 -31.14 -32.83
N GLU A 281 -60.46 -32.46 -33.00
CA GLU A 281 -61.49 -33.54 -33.06
C GLU A 281 -61.88 -33.89 -34.52
N GLU A 282 -61.85 -35.20 -34.82
CA GLU A 282 -62.53 -35.91 -35.95
C GLU A 282 -62.04 -35.62 -37.39
N GLU A 283 -62.00 -36.52 -38.39
CA GLU A 283 -62.26 -37.95 -38.58
C GLU A 283 -61.74 -38.32 -39.99
N GLU A 284 -61.52 -39.62 -40.24
CA GLU A 284 -61.61 -40.34 -41.54
C GLU A 284 -60.58 -40.19 -42.70
N ALA A 285 -59.91 -41.33 -42.92
CA ALA A 285 -59.89 -42.15 -44.15
C ALA A 285 -59.06 -41.79 -45.40
N ALA A 286 -58.40 -42.87 -45.87
CA ALA A 286 -57.89 -43.16 -47.23
C ALA A 286 -56.66 -42.35 -47.70
N GLY A 287 -55.62 -42.91 -48.32
CA GLY A 287 -55.38 -44.23 -48.88
C GLY A 287 -54.01 -44.20 -49.58
N ARG A 288 -53.36 -45.38 -49.62
CA ARG A 288 -52.11 -45.76 -50.32
C ARG A 288 -52.13 -45.43 -51.84
N PRO A 289 -50.98 -45.47 -52.57
CA PRO A 289 -49.81 -46.35 -52.40
C PRO A 289 -48.45 -45.69 -52.24
#